data_AF-A0A0F8CLW7-F1
#
_entry.id   AF-A0A0F8CLW7-F1
#
_cell.length_a   1.000
_cell.length_b   1.000
_cell.length_c   1.000
_cell.angle_alpha   90.00
_cell.angle_beta   90.00
_cell.angle_gamma   90.00
#
_symmetry.space_group_name_H-M   'P 1'
#
loop_
_entity.id
_entity.type
_entity.pdbx_description
1 polymer ?
#
loop_
_entity_poly.entity_id
_entity_poly.type
_entity_poly.pdbx_seq_one_letter_code
_entity_poly.pdbx_strand_id
1 'polypeptide(L)' 'MLILLSARLDTVSGASWTCELSSDIKLAIINLQLGGQNYFAVGSGPSKSQARKTAGNNILREVDLIKWLDEHYHNYTI' A
#
# COMPACT_ATOMS: atom_id res chain seq x y z
N MET A 1 19.09 15.82 8.37
CA MET A 1 17.85 15.58 9.15
C MET A 1 17.41 14.14 8.92
N LEU A 2 18.05 13.20 9.63
CA LEU A 2 17.95 11.75 9.45
C LEU A 2 16.92 11.10 10.40
N ILE A 3 16.05 11.90 11.02
CA ILE A 3 15.27 11.53 12.20
C ILE A 3 13.87 10.97 11.84
N LEU A 4 13.47 10.99 10.57
CA LEU A 4 12.14 10.52 10.12
C LEU A 4 12.13 9.12 9.47
N LEU A 5 13.24 8.37 9.54
CA LEU A 5 13.31 6.97 9.09
C LEU A 5 13.13 5.96 10.23
N SER A 6 12.96 6.41 11.48
CA SER A 6 12.75 5.55 12.64
C SER A 6 11.27 5.34 13.03
N ALA A 7 10.33 5.74 12.17
CA ALA A 7 8.96 5.28 12.33
C ALA A 7 8.94 3.77 12.06
N ARG A 8 8.93 3.02 13.14
CA ARG A 8 8.80 1.57 13.18
C ARG A 8 7.68 1.12 12.24
N LEU A 9 8.02 0.32 11.22
CA LEU A 9 7.09 -0.21 10.21
C LEU A 9 5.86 -0.90 10.86
N ASP A 10 6.05 -1.41 12.07
CA ASP A 10 5.07 -1.99 12.98
C ASP A 10 3.99 -1.01 13.52
N THR A 11 4.16 0.30 13.33
CA THR A 11 3.14 1.33 13.69
C THR A 11 2.27 1.78 12.52
N VAL A 12 2.51 1.27 11.31
CA VAL A 12 1.75 1.62 10.11
C VAL A 12 0.48 0.76 10.02
N SER A 13 -0.38 0.87 11.01
CA SER A 13 -1.76 0.37 10.91
C SER A 13 -2.67 1.51 10.48
N GLY A 14 -2.84 1.68 9.16
CA GLY A 14 -3.95 2.45 8.59
C GLY A 14 -3.60 3.78 7.90
N ALA A 15 -2.33 4.19 7.86
CA ALA A 15 -1.93 5.42 7.18
C ALA A 15 -0.96 5.13 6.03
N SER A 16 -1.32 5.52 4.80
CA SER A 16 -0.38 5.52 3.68
C SER A 16 0.78 6.47 4.00
N TRP A 17 2.01 5.97 4.04
CA TRP A 17 3.18 6.82 4.19
C TRP A 17 3.61 7.35 2.82
N THR A 18 4.05 8.60 2.75
CA THR A 18 4.64 9.17 1.53
C THR A 18 5.90 9.93 1.87
N CYS A 19 6.94 9.78 1.05
CA CYS A 19 8.14 10.60 1.15
C CYS A 19 8.59 11.13 -0.21
N GLU A 20 9.43 12.15 -0.14
CA GLU A 20 10.08 12.74 -1.29
C GLU A 20 11.50 12.22 -1.37
N LEU A 21 11.83 11.51 -2.46
CA LEU A 21 13.17 11.01 -2.72
C LEU A 21 13.99 12.05 -3.50
N SER A 22 13.33 12.76 -4.43
CA SER A 22 13.86 13.91 -5.16
C SER A 22 12.73 14.87 -5.58
N SER A 23 13.08 16.01 -6.19
CA SER A 23 12.13 16.96 -6.79
C SER A 23 11.06 16.25 -7.63
N ASP A 24 11.49 15.24 -8.38
CA ASP A 24 10.70 14.56 -9.40
C ASP A 24 10.25 13.16 -9.02
N ILE A 25 10.63 12.65 -7.83
CA ILE A 25 10.27 11.31 -7.38
C ILE A 25 9.73 11.34 -5.96
N LYS A 26 8.47 10.95 -5.83
CA LYS A 26 7.82 10.66 -4.55
C LYS A 26 7.67 9.15 -4.41
N LEU A 27 7.83 8.66 -3.19
CA LEU A 27 7.56 7.29 -2.80
C LEU A 27 6.30 7.24 -1.93
N ALA A 28 5.56 6.15 -2.06
CA ALA A 28 4.44 5.82 -1.20
C ALA A 28 4.58 4.38 -0.72
N ILE A 29 4.29 4.17 0.56
CA ILE A 29 4.16 2.85 1.16
C ILE A 29 2.71 2.72 1.61
N ILE A 30 2.06 1.65 1.19
CA ILE A 30 0.70 1.33 1.61
C ILE A 30 0.69 -0.04 2.29
N ASN A 31 -0.22 -0.19 3.24
CA ASN A 31 -0.50 -1.44 3.93
C ASN A 31 -1.96 -1.86 3.63
N LEU A 32 -2.18 -3.15 3.41
CA LEU A 32 -3.51 -3.74 3.28
C LEU A 32 -3.60 -4.92 4.24
N GLN A 33 -4.61 -4.92 5.11
CA GLN A 33 -4.90 -6.08 5.95
C GLN A 33 -6.07 -6.84 5.33
N LEU A 34 -5.87 -8.12 5.05
CA LEU A 34 -6.84 -8.98 4.38
C LEU A 34 -6.77 -10.40 4.96
N GLY A 35 -7.89 -10.92 5.47
CA GLY A 35 -7.94 -12.26 6.06
C GLY A 35 -7.00 -12.48 7.25
N GLY A 36 -6.71 -11.44 8.03
CA GLY A 36 -5.73 -11.49 9.13
C GLY A 36 -4.27 -11.44 8.70
N GLN A 37 -3.98 -11.41 7.39
CA GLN A 37 -2.64 -11.20 6.85
C GLN A 37 -2.41 -9.72 6.52
N ASN A 38 -1.17 -9.26 6.70
CA ASN A 38 -0.76 -7.90 6.36
C ASN A 38 0.11 -7.92 5.11
N TYR A 39 -0.29 -7.12 4.12
CA TYR A 39 0.42 -6.92 2.87
C TYR A 39 0.96 -5.49 2.82
N PHE A 40 2.11 -5.33 2.18
CA PHE A 40 2.74 -4.03 2.03
C PHE A 40 3.24 -3.85 0.61
N ALA A 41 3.02 -2.67 0.04
CA ALA A 41 3.56 -2.35 -1.27
C ALA A 41 4.17 -0.96 -1.28
N VAL A 42 5.24 -0.84 -2.07
CA VAL A 42 5.92 0.41 -2.34
C VAL A 42 5.63 0.83 -3.78
N GLY A 43 5.40 2.12 -3.98
CA GLY A 43 5.23 2.72 -5.30
C GLY A 43 5.97 4.04 -5.41
N SER A 44 6.39 4.37 -6.63
CA SER A 44 7.05 5.62 -6.97
C SER A 44 6.28 6.39 -8.05
N GLY A 45 6.45 7.70 -8.08
CA GLY A 45 5.92 8.54 -9.16
C GLY A 45 6.25 10.02 -9.00
N PRO A 46 6.00 10.85 -10.02
CA PRO A 46 6.28 12.28 -10.03
C PRO A 46 5.45 13.09 -9.03
N SER A 47 4.38 12.50 -8.47
CA SER A 47 3.58 13.10 -7.42
C SER A 47 3.20 12.06 -6.37
N LYS A 48 2.83 12.53 -5.17
CA LYS A 48 2.31 11.66 -4.09
C LYS A 48 1.10 10.84 -4.56
N SER A 49 0.27 11.42 -5.42
CA SER A 49 -0.89 10.74 -6.00
C SER A 49 -0.48 9.59 -6.90
N GLN A 50 0.48 9.83 -7.82
CA GLN A 50 0.99 8.78 -8.70
C GLN A 50 1.73 7.69 -7.92
N ALA A 51 2.56 8.05 -6.95
CA ALA A 51 3.27 7.08 -6.10
C ALA A 51 2.30 6.15 -5.35
N ARG A 52 1.21 6.70 -4.79
CA ARG A 52 0.15 5.89 -4.15
C ARG A 52 -0.59 5.00 -5.14
N LYS A 53 -0.88 5.49 -6.35
CA LYS A 53 -1.52 4.68 -7.41
C LYS A 53 -0.64 3.51 -7.82
N THR A 54 0.67 3.74 -7.98
CA THR A 54 1.65 2.68 -8.25
C THR A 54 1.68 1.66 -7.12
N ALA A 55 1.78 2.11 -5.86
CA ALA A 55 1.78 1.22 -4.69
C ALA A 55 0.47 0.41 -4.61
N GLY A 56 -0.66 1.04 -4.86
CA GLY A 56 -2.00 0.42 -4.91
C GLY A 56 -2.09 -0.67 -5.98
N ASN A 57 -1.64 -0.38 -7.20
CA ASN A 57 -1.63 -1.38 -8.25
C ASN A 57 -0.71 -2.56 -7.94
N ASN A 58 0.41 -2.31 -7.26
CA ASN A 58 1.34 -3.37 -6.85
C ASN A 58 0.69 -4.29 -5.81
N ILE A 59 0.06 -3.73 -4.76
CA ILE A 59 -0.58 -4.55 -3.72
C ILE A 59 -1.78 -5.33 -4.27
N LEU A 60 -2.57 -4.73 -5.17
CA LEU A 60 -3.72 -5.41 -5.77
C LEU A 60 -3.30 -6.60 -6.63
N ARG A 61 -2.15 -6.50 -7.31
CA ARG A 61 -1.58 -7.60 -8.10
C ARG A 61 -0.97 -8.69 -7.22
N GLU A 62 -0.32 -8.30 -6.13
CA GLU A 62 0.31 -9.23 -5.20
C GLU A 62 -0.72 -10.07 -4.44
N VAL A 63 -1.82 -9.43 -4.02
CA VAL A 63 -2.84 -10.06 -3.18
C VAL A 63 -3.87 -10.86 -3.99
N ASP A 64 -3.85 -10.75 -5.33
CA ASP A 64 -4.92 -11.25 -6.21
C ASP A 64 -6.30 -10.95 -5.61
N LEU A 65 -6.53 -9.67 -5.28
CA LEU A 65 -7.61 -9.25 -4.39
C LEU A 65 -8.98 -9.73 -4.87
N ILE A 66 -9.19 -9.80 -6.19
CA ILE A 66 -10.44 -10.29 -6.77
C ILE A 66 -10.66 -11.76 -6.42
N LYS A 67 -9.64 -12.61 -6.63
CA LYS A 67 -9.71 -14.02 -6.25
C LYS A 67 -9.92 -14.20 -4.76
N TRP A 68 -9.22 -13.43 -3.92
CA TRP A 68 -9.41 -13.50 -2.48
C TRP A 68 -10.84 -13.11 -2.06
N LEU A 69 -11.39 -12.03 -2.64
CA LEU A 69 -12.77 -11.61 -2.39
C LEU A 69 -13.77 -12.68 -2.84
N ASP A 70 -13.55 -13.27 -4.01
CA ASP A 70 -14.37 -14.37 -4.50
C ASP A 70 -14.34 -15.54 -3.50
N GLU A 71 -13.17 -16.04 -3.11
CA GLU A 71 -13.05 -17.18 -2.18
C GLU A 71 -13.72 -16.96 -0.82
N HIS A 72 -13.78 -15.71 -0.34
CA HIS A 72 -14.28 -15.40 1.01
C HIS A 72 -15.68 -14.80 1.05
N TYR A 73 -16.18 -14.24 -0.06
CA TYR A 73 -17.49 -13.57 -0.14
C TYR A 73 -18.42 -14.14 -1.22
N HIS A 74 -18.12 -15.32 -1.80
CA HIS A 74 -18.91 -16.00 -2.85
C HIS A 74 -20.41 -16.23 -2.55
N ASN A 75 -20.93 -15.88 -1.36
CA ASN A 75 -22.31 -16.10 -0.94
C ASN A 75 -23.13 -14.84 -0.63
N TYR A 76 -22.66 -13.63 -0.94
CA TYR A 76 -23.51 -12.44 -0.87
C TYR A 76 -24.08 -12.11 -2.26
N THR A 77 -25.14 -12.82 -2.63
CA THR A 77 -26.07 -12.43 -3.68
C THR A 77 -26.58 -11.01 -3.35
N ILE A 78 -26.29 -10.04 -4.22
CA ILE A 78 -26.94 -8.72 -4.22
C ILE A 78 -28.37 -8.89 -4.76
#